data_AF-A0A8J2T3F2-F1
#
_entry.id   AF-A0A8J2T3F2-F1
#
_cell.length_a   1.000
_cell.length_b   1.000
_cell.length_c   1.000
_cell.angle_alpha   90.00
_cell.angle_beta   90.00
_cell.angle_gamma   90.00
#
_symmetry.space_group_name_H-M   'P 1'
#
loop_
_entity.id
_entity.type
_entity.pdbx_description
1 polymer ?
#
loop_
_entity_poly.entity_id
_entity_poly.type
_entity_poly.pdbx_seq_one_letter_code
_entity_poly.pdbx_strand_id
1 'polypeptide(L)'
;MESVDSDFGPVRKAKVKVNSSRIIQDVSIDHDQSSLLKKITLLPIKRPLDKSPNENTLGTESAELSSPVNTKESNILSNIRLITKKARTNPINDNATSFKVEPLDPDFKRFKHYLLRHLYQTLPPEQTKPYSFLRETQQEINRHLKQSIVQKESHSSILVGPRKSFKTFLLNHELALLSEKFHQQFITIRLNGFIHSEQTAINGIATQLEQQLQTLHGQITKKEEDVNISSGSLTEVFEKILRLLDSAAVSGSHSKQNNTSKITVVFIFDEIDTFAGPVRQTLLYNLFDMVEHARVPVCIFGCTTKLNILEYLEKRVKSRFSQRIIYMPQIEDFHQFLSTTKEMLSPPSISDFKHVDSWNALVEKEILDPSSNIHRIVRINYETFRSIPYLRNGIIPLVFGARDYESLQDSFKNCDRLKMYNKNLQENSLTEKVKSLSNLELCILICAARTALKSKDETTNFNLVYAEYEEMIKSVNKKIPTVASSRINNDSTSVVFDNTVKIWKKRDIKNVWESLLALNFLTEKSAVGLRESAIAAFYASNYQFQGTTIPFDLRRYQSQVTLQGLRRIIPKSSMYYSWTQL
;
A
#
# COMPACT_ATOMS: atom_id res chain seq x y z
N MET A 1 -27.88 -30.46 19.94
CA MET A 1 -26.65 -30.65 19.15
C MET A 1 -26.85 -31.65 18.00
N GLU A 2 -28.08 -32.02 17.63
CA GLU A 2 -28.34 -32.99 16.54
C GLU A 2 -28.89 -32.33 15.25
N SER A 3 -29.07 -31.00 15.22
CA SER A 3 -29.63 -30.28 14.07
C SER A 3 -28.59 -29.53 13.23
N VAL A 4 -27.29 -29.76 13.47
CA VAL A 4 -26.18 -29.13 12.73
C VAL A 4 -25.51 -30.10 11.76
N ASP A 5 -25.78 -31.40 11.89
CA ASP A 5 -25.16 -32.46 11.08
C ASP A 5 -25.88 -32.75 9.74
N SER A 6 -27.03 -32.12 9.46
CA SER A 6 -27.77 -32.31 8.20
C SER A 6 -27.28 -31.43 7.05
N ASP A 7 -26.60 -30.32 7.34
CA ASP A 7 -26.14 -29.35 6.32
C ASP A 7 -24.72 -29.60 5.83
N PHE A 8 -23.98 -30.49 6.50
CA PHE A 8 -22.64 -30.90 6.08
C PHE A 8 -22.61 -32.41 5.86
N GLY A 9 -22.62 -32.83 4.58
CA GLY A 9 -22.31 -34.21 4.20
C GLY A 9 -20.99 -34.71 4.81
N PRO A 10 -20.75 -36.02 4.90
CA PRO A 10 -19.77 -36.60 5.81
C PRO A 10 -18.36 -36.08 5.53
N VAL A 11 -17.87 -35.22 6.43
CA VAL A 11 -16.49 -34.77 6.45
C VAL A 11 -15.62 -36.02 6.59
N ARG A 12 -14.78 -36.30 5.58
CA ARG A 12 -13.84 -37.43 5.63
C ARG A 12 -12.92 -37.25 6.84
N LYS A 13 -13.15 -38.05 7.88
CA LYS A 13 -12.28 -38.12 9.07
C LYS A 13 -10.87 -38.49 8.62
N ALA A 14 -9.88 -37.71 9.04
CA ALA A 14 -8.47 -38.06 8.89
C ALA A 14 -8.22 -39.46 9.47
N LYS A 15 -7.50 -40.32 8.74
CA LYS A 15 -7.31 -41.73 9.10
C LYS A 15 -6.44 -41.96 10.35
N VAL A 16 -5.90 -40.90 10.97
CA VAL A 16 -5.00 -41.02 12.12
C VAL A 16 -5.43 -40.04 13.22
N LYS A 17 -5.53 -40.56 14.45
CA LYS A 17 -5.86 -39.80 15.66
C LYS A 17 -4.56 -39.10 16.12
N VAL A 18 -4.45 -37.79 15.92
CA VAL A 18 -3.26 -37.02 16.31
C VAL A 18 -3.26 -36.79 17.82
N ASN A 19 -2.22 -37.27 18.50
CA ASN A 19 -2.01 -37.06 19.94
C ASN A 19 -1.22 -35.77 20.18
N SER A 20 -1.67 -34.94 21.12
CA SER A 20 -1.08 -33.63 21.43
C SER A 20 0.38 -33.69 21.89
N SER A 21 0.83 -34.84 22.39
CA SER A 21 2.18 -35.06 22.92
C SER A 21 3.23 -35.50 21.87
N ARG A 22 2.84 -35.79 20.61
CA ARG A 22 3.76 -36.27 19.56
C ARG A 22 3.69 -35.51 18.23
N ILE A 23 3.13 -34.29 18.24
CA ILE A 23 2.91 -33.46 17.05
C ILE A 23 4.18 -33.26 16.20
N ILE A 24 5.35 -33.13 16.83
CA ILE A 24 6.61 -32.83 16.11
C ILE A 24 7.13 -34.02 15.29
N GLN A 25 6.90 -35.26 15.76
CA GLN A 25 7.31 -36.46 15.02
C GLN A 25 6.33 -36.76 13.88
N ASP A 26 5.03 -36.57 14.08
CA ASP A 26 4.02 -36.83 13.05
C ASP A 26 4.10 -35.84 11.88
N VAL A 27 4.60 -34.61 12.11
CA VAL A 27 4.84 -33.59 11.06
C VAL A 27 6.00 -33.95 10.11
N SER A 28 6.88 -34.88 10.48
CA SER A 28 8.00 -35.30 9.62
C SER A 28 7.62 -36.26 8.49
N ILE A 29 6.39 -36.79 8.50
CA ILE A 29 5.95 -37.85 7.58
C ILE A 29 5.26 -37.29 6.33
N ASP A 30 4.65 -36.09 6.38
CA ASP A 30 3.95 -35.48 5.24
C ASP A 30 4.70 -34.27 4.67
N HIS A 31 5.56 -34.54 3.67
CA HIS A 31 6.34 -33.52 2.98
C HIS A 31 5.46 -32.47 2.25
N ASP A 32 4.26 -32.83 1.81
CA ASP A 32 3.42 -31.98 0.97
C ASP A 32 2.69 -30.87 1.75
N GLN A 33 2.22 -31.14 2.97
CA GLN A 33 1.57 -30.12 3.81
C GLN A 33 2.56 -29.06 4.33
N SER A 34 3.83 -29.45 4.54
CA SER A 34 4.89 -28.54 4.98
C SER A 34 5.20 -27.43 3.96
N SER A 35 5.00 -27.71 2.66
CA SER A 35 5.23 -26.74 1.57
C SER A 35 4.13 -25.69 1.47
N LEU A 36 2.90 -26.07 1.83
CA LEU A 36 1.70 -25.22 1.82
C LEU A 36 1.68 -24.28 3.03
N LEU A 37 2.05 -24.78 4.21
CA LEU A 37 2.10 -23.99 5.44
C LEU A 37 3.24 -22.95 5.44
N LYS A 38 4.37 -23.24 4.78
CA LYS A 38 5.48 -22.28 4.61
C LYS A 38 5.14 -21.07 3.73
N LYS A 39 4.12 -21.16 2.89
CA LYS A 39 3.67 -20.05 2.02
C LYS A 39 2.75 -19.05 2.72
N ILE A 40 2.26 -19.35 3.93
CA ILE A 40 1.41 -18.45 4.69
C ILE A 40 2.32 -17.58 5.57
N THR A 41 2.57 -16.33 5.16
CA THR A 41 3.25 -15.35 6.00
C THR A 41 2.32 -14.91 7.13
N LEU A 42 2.55 -15.42 8.33
CA LEU A 42 1.84 -14.97 9.53
C LEU A 42 2.41 -13.61 9.98
N LEU A 43 1.55 -12.59 10.02
CA LEU A 43 1.85 -11.33 10.67
C LEU A 43 1.84 -11.54 12.20
N PRO A 44 2.92 -11.22 12.94
CA PRO A 44 2.92 -11.39 14.39
C PRO A 44 1.99 -10.34 15.02
N ILE A 45 0.84 -10.81 15.53
CA ILE A 45 -0.02 -10.02 16.42
C ILE A 45 0.72 -9.88 17.75
N LYS A 46 1.19 -8.69 18.08
CA LYS A 46 1.63 -8.36 19.44
C LYS A 46 0.39 -8.36 20.34
N ARG A 47 0.19 -9.44 21.10
CA ARG A 47 -0.70 -9.39 22.27
C ARG A 47 0.00 -8.61 23.40
N PRO A 48 -0.69 -7.70 24.08
CA PRO A 48 -0.16 -7.04 25.27
C PRO A 48 -0.01 -8.06 26.42
N LEU A 49 1.07 -7.89 27.19
CA LEU A 49 1.36 -8.65 28.40
C LEU A 49 0.35 -8.26 29.49
N ASP A 50 -0.53 -9.18 29.86
CA ASP A 50 -1.36 -9.02 31.06
C ASP A 50 -0.50 -9.23 32.31
N LYS A 51 -0.62 -8.26 33.21
CA LYS A 51 -0.06 -8.24 34.56
C LYS A 51 -0.78 -9.27 35.42
N SER A 52 -0.06 -10.20 36.04
CA SER A 52 -0.57 -10.95 37.19
C SER A 52 -0.29 -10.16 38.48
N PRO A 53 -1.24 -10.11 39.44
CA PRO A 53 -1.16 -9.28 40.63
C PRO A 53 -0.29 -9.90 41.71
N ASN A 54 0.26 -9.03 42.56
CA ASN A 54 0.90 -9.34 43.83
C ASN A 54 -0.07 -10.07 44.76
N GLU A 55 0.34 -11.21 45.32
CA GLU A 55 -0.02 -11.57 46.70
C GLU A 55 1.19 -12.24 47.38
N ASN A 56 1.76 -11.51 48.33
CA ASN A 56 2.61 -12.04 49.38
C ASN A 56 1.70 -12.56 50.50
N THR A 57 1.91 -13.78 50.99
CA THR A 57 1.79 -14.10 52.43
C THR A 57 2.36 -15.50 52.74
N LEU A 58 3.45 -15.48 53.50
CA LEU A 58 3.96 -16.40 54.52
C LEU A 58 3.47 -17.86 54.61
N GLY A 59 4.43 -18.79 54.76
CA GLY A 59 4.24 -19.96 55.63
C GLY A 59 5.02 -21.24 55.28
N THR A 60 6.22 -21.37 55.85
CA THR A 60 6.79 -22.59 56.49
C THR A 60 6.92 -23.94 55.76
N GLU A 61 8.19 -24.33 55.64
CA GLU A 61 8.77 -25.63 56.05
C GLU A 61 8.62 -26.90 55.20
N SER A 62 9.76 -27.23 54.56
CA SER A 62 10.54 -28.46 54.77
C SER A 62 10.32 -29.69 53.87
N ALA A 63 11.48 -30.25 53.52
CA ALA A 63 11.78 -31.64 53.20
C ALA A 63 11.56 -32.18 51.77
N GLU A 64 12.70 -32.23 51.06
CA GLU A 64 13.24 -33.42 50.39
C GLU A 64 12.48 -34.06 49.22
N LEU A 65 12.98 -33.82 48.00
CA LEU A 65 13.55 -34.94 47.22
C LEU A 65 14.60 -34.46 46.22
N SER A 66 15.81 -34.96 46.41
CA SER A 66 17.02 -34.71 45.63
C SER A 66 17.11 -35.58 44.36
N SER A 67 17.19 -34.91 43.20
CA SER A 67 18.12 -35.17 42.06
C SER A 67 18.00 -36.49 41.23
N PRO A 68 18.65 -36.61 40.05
CA PRO A 68 19.27 -35.61 39.19
C PRO A 68 18.80 -35.67 37.71
N VAL A 69 18.75 -34.51 37.04
CA VAL A 69 18.57 -34.40 35.58
C VAL A 69 19.89 -34.72 34.88
N ASN A 70 19.83 -35.63 33.90
CA ASN A 70 20.92 -36.06 33.05
C ASN A 70 21.52 -34.88 32.24
N THR A 71 22.80 -34.65 32.45
CA THR A 71 23.70 -33.65 31.83
C THR A 71 23.97 -33.84 30.33
N LYS A 72 23.06 -34.48 29.59
CA LYS A 72 23.21 -34.73 28.14
C LYS A 72 22.36 -33.82 27.24
N GLU A 73 21.30 -33.21 27.75
CA GLU A 73 20.39 -32.40 26.92
C GLU A 73 20.86 -30.94 26.74
N SER A 74 21.63 -30.39 27.69
CA SER A 74 22.18 -29.03 27.57
C SER A 74 23.25 -28.89 26.48
N ASN A 75 23.96 -29.99 26.15
CA ASN A 75 25.03 -29.99 25.14
C ASN A 75 24.53 -30.15 23.70
N ILE A 76 23.25 -30.50 23.50
CA ILE A 76 22.66 -30.64 22.16
C ILE A 76 22.14 -29.28 21.66
N LEU A 77 21.69 -28.41 22.57
CA LEU A 77 21.23 -27.06 22.25
C LEU A 77 22.36 -26.10 21.82
N SER A 78 23.62 -26.38 22.20
CA SER A 78 24.78 -25.57 21.80
C SER A 78 25.32 -25.89 20.40
N ASN A 79 24.94 -27.03 19.81
CA ASN A 79 25.52 -27.51 18.54
C ASN A 79 24.63 -27.25 17.30
N ILE A 80 23.47 -26.62 17.44
CA ILE A 80 22.65 -26.18 16.30
C ILE A 80 23.14 -24.80 15.84
N ARG A 81 24.06 -24.79 14.85
CA ARG A 81 24.51 -23.56 14.17
C ARG A 81 23.37 -22.99 13.30
N LEU A 82 22.63 -22.03 13.85
CA LEU A 82 21.70 -21.19 13.09
C LEU A 82 22.48 -20.21 12.21
N ILE A 83 22.53 -20.49 10.91
CA ILE A 83 23.09 -19.63 9.87
C ILE A 83 22.15 -18.43 9.68
N THR A 84 22.25 -17.42 10.55
CA THR A 84 21.74 -16.03 10.37
C THR A 84 22.02 -15.20 11.64
N LYS A 85 23.25 -15.26 12.16
CA LYS A 85 23.78 -14.20 13.02
C LYS A 85 24.93 -13.54 12.28
N LYS A 86 24.74 -12.25 11.97
CA LYS A 86 25.77 -11.31 11.52
C LYS A 86 27.11 -11.66 12.18
N ALA A 87 28.11 -11.93 11.36
CA ALA A 87 29.48 -12.11 11.80
C ALA A 87 29.88 -10.89 12.65
N ARG A 88 30.12 -11.12 13.94
CA ARG A 88 30.84 -10.17 14.78
C ARG A 88 32.27 -10.17 14.27
N THR A 89 32.65 -9.10 13.57
CA THR A 89 34.04 -8.78 13.29
C THR A 89 34.76 -8.52 14.62
N ASN A 90 35.94 -9.10 14.77
CA ASN A 90 36.83 -8.91 15.92
C ASN A 90 37.07 -7.42 16.20
N PRO A 91 37.27 -6.99 17.46
CA PRO A 91 37.61 -5.62 17.78
C PRO A 91 39.03 -5.34 17.28
N ILE A 92 39.12 -4.67 16.14
CA ILE A 92 40.35 -4.04 15.65
C ILE A 92 40.39 -2.66 16.30
N ASN A 93 41.43 -2.42 17.10
CA ASN A 93 41.88 -1.14 17.67
C ASN A 93 41.02 0.08 17.31
N ASP A 94 40.26 0.54 18.31
CA ASP A 94 39.62 1.85 18.33
C ASP A 94 40.67 2.96 18.29
N ASN A 95 41.06 3.34 17.06
CA ASN A 95 41.65 4.64 16.72
C ASN A 95 41.05 5.15 15.40
N ALA A 96 39.76 4.91 15.19
CA ALA A 96 38.97 5.55 14.15
C ALA A 96 37.91 6.41 14.84
N THR A 97 38.20 7.72 14.87
CA THR A 97 37.30 8.83 15.15
C THR A 97 35.83 8.44 15.26
N SER A 98 35.32 8.45 16.50
CA SER A 98 33.89 8.57 16.75
C SER A 98 33.35 9.73 15.90
N PHE A 99 32.56 9.44 14.87
CA PHE A 99 31.67 10.44 14.28
C PHE A 99 30.65 10.78 15.37
N LYS A 100 31.01 11.73 16.23
CA LYS A 100 30.08 12.45 17.08
C LYS A 100 29.06 13.04 16.13
N VAL A 101 27.83 12.52 16.19
CA VAL A 101 26.69 13.22 15.58
C VAL A 101 26.55 14.50 16.39
N GLU A 102 27.04 15.60 15.83
CA GLU A 102 26.86 16.92 16.44
C GLU A 102 25.34 17.15 16.63
N PRO A 103 24.93 17.68 17.79
CA PRO A 103 23.54 17.95 18.05
C PRO A 103 23.07 19.02 17.05
N LEU A 104 22.09 18.66 16.22
CA LEU A 104 21.39 19.60 15.34
C LEU A 104 21.03 20.87 16.12
N ASP A 105 21.29 22.04 15.55
CA ASP A 105 20.80 23.31 16.10
C ASP A 105 19.29 23.19 16.40
N PRO A 106 18.83 23.56 17.61
CA PRO A 106 17.44 23.41 18.00
C PRO A 106 16.50 24.19 17.07
N ASP A 107 16.99 25.30 16.51
CA ASP A 107 16.25 26.15 15.57
C ASP A 107 16.09 25.49 14.20
N PHE A 108 17.15 24.86 13.67
CA PHE A 108 17.05 24.09 12.42
C PHE A 108 16.15 22.87 12.57
N LYS A 109 16.18 22.20 13.74
CA LYS A 109 15.28 21.06 14.02
C LYS A 109 13.81 21.50 14.05
N ARG A 110 13.50 22.66 14.64
CA ARG A 110 12.15 23.24 14.64
C ARG A 110 11.72 23.63 13.22
N PHE A 111 12.59 24.30 12.47
CA PHE A 111 12.34 24.64 11.06
C PHE A 111 12.08 23.40 10.21
N LYS A 112 12.89 22.36 10.34
CA LYS A 112 12.74 21.08 9.63
C LYS A 112 11.41 20.40 9.97
N HIS A 113 11.03 20.36 11.25
CA HIS A 113 9.74 19.82 11.65
C HIS A 113 8.58 20.63 11.08
N TYR A 114 8.70 21.95 11.08
CA TYR A 114 7.72 22.86 10.50
C TYR A 114 7.57 22.67 8.98
N LEU A 115 8.68 22.59 8.24
CA LEU A 115 8.69 22.32 6.80
C LEU A 115 8.10 20.94 6.48
N LEU A 116 8.42 19.91 7.26
CA LEU A 116 7.81 18.58 7.08
C LEU A 116 6.30 18.64 7.35
N ARG A 117 5.86 19.29 8.43
CA ARG A 117 4.45 19.48 8.75
C ARG A 117 3.70 20.21 7.62
N HIS A 118 4.34 21.20 7.02
CA HIS A 118 3.84 21.93 5.85
C HIS A 118 3.72 21.02 4.62
N LEU A 119 4.76 20.24 4.28
CA LEU A 119 4.72 19.30 3.16
C LEU A 119 3.60 18.27 3.33
N TYR A 120 3.43 17.73 4.54
CA TYR A 120 2.33 16.83 4.87
C TYR A 120 0.96 17.53 4.95
N GLN A 121 0.91 18.85 4.86
CA GLN A 121 -0.30 19.69 5.01
C GLN A 121 -1.04 19.43 6.33
N THR A 122 -0.29 19.15 7.40
CA THR A 122 -0.81 18.86 8.75
C THR A 122 -0.72 20.08 9.68
N LEU A 123 -0.45 21.26 9.11
CA LEU A 123 -0.48 22.52 9.84
C LEU A 123 -1.91 22.84 10.31
N PRO A 124 -2.06 23.71 11.32
CA PRO A 124 -3.38 24.20 11.73
C PRO A 124 -4.14 24.81 10.54
N PRO A 125 -5.48 24.71 10.51
CA PRO A 125 -6.30 25.04 9.34
C PRO A 125 -6.19 26.52 8.93
N GLU A 126 -5.90 27.42 9.88
CA GLU A 126 -5.64 28.84 9.63
C GLU A 126 -4.36 29.09 8.81
N GLN A 127 -3.40 28.17 8.88
CA GLN A 127 -2.08 28.29 8.26
C GLN A 127 -1.94 27.45 6.99
N THR A 128 -2.78 26.43 6.80
CA THR A 128 -2.82 25.66 5.57
C THR A 128 -3.54 26.44 4.49
N LYS A 129 -2.79 27.01 3.55
CA LYS A 129 -3.37 27.55 2.31
C LYS A 129 -3.46 26.41 1.29
N PRO A 130 -4.67 26.08 0.80
CA PRO A 130 -4.78 25.20 -0.35
C PRO A 130 -4.17 25.89 -1.58
N TYR A 131 -3.74 25.07 -2.53
CA TYR A 131 -3.05 25.54 -3.71
C TYR A 131 -3.91 26.50 -4.55
N SER A 132 -3.27 27.46 -5.20
CA SER A 132 -3.94 28.47 -6.04
C SER A 132 -4.90 27.87 -7.06
N PHE A 133 -4.52 26.78 -7.73
CA PHE A 133 -5.36 26.12 -8.73
C PHE A 133 -6.62 25.43 -8.16
N LEU A 134 -6.67 25.14 -6.86
CA LEU A 134 -7.82 24.49 -6.20
C LEU A 134 -8.80 25.49 -5.61
N ARG A 135 -8.48 26.78 -5.62
CA ARG A 135 -9.20 27.81 -4.85
C ARG A 135 -10.66 27.96 -5.29
N GLU A 136 -10.95 27.85 -6.58
CA GLU A 136 -12.31 27.92 -7.09
C GLU A 136 -13.16 26.75 -6.57
N THR A 137 -12.66 25.52 -6.71
CA THR A 137 -13.36 24.33 -6.19
C THR A 137 -13.50 24.36 -4.67
N GLN A 138 -12.50 24.86 -3.96
CA GLN A 138 -12.58 25.05 -2.52
C GLN A 138 -13.69 26.06 -2.17
N GLN A 139 -13.78 27.19 -2.86
CA GLN A 139 -14.82 28.18 -2.64
C GLN A 139 -16.21 27.61 -2.92
N GLU A 140 -16.36 26.79 -3.96
CA GLU A 140 -17.61 26.10 -4.25
C GLU A 140 -18.01 25.13 -3.11
N ILE A 141 -17.07 24.29 -2.65
CA ILE A 141 -17.29 23.38 -1.51
C ILE A 141 -17.61 24.17 -0.24
N ASN A 142 -16.88 25.24 0.05
CA ASN A 142 -17.10 26.12 1.19
C ASN A 142 -18.49 26.76 1.14
N ARG A 143 -18.92 27.22 -0.04
CA ARG A 143 -20.27 27.76 -0.26
C ARG A 143 -21.32 26.71 0.07
N HIS A 144 -21.19 25.49 -0.46
CA HIS A 144 -22.16 24.41 -0.19
C HIS A 144 -22.20 24.02 1.29
N LEU A 145 -21.03 23.89 1.94
CA LEU A 145 -20.95 23.59 3.37
C LEU A 145 -21.57 24.70 4.23
N LYS A 146 -21.27 25.97 3.95
CA LYS A 146 -21.87 27.11 4.67
C LYS A 146 -23.37 27.20 4.46
N GLN A 147 -23.86 27.00 3.24
CA GLN A 147 -25.31 26.97 2.97
C GLN A 147 -25.97 25.84 3.76
N SER A 148 -25.36 24.65 3.80
CA SER A 148 -25.95 23.54 4.55
C SER A 148 -25.89 23.70 6.07
N ILE A 149 -24.83 24.30 6.60
CA ILE A 149 -24.66 24.47 8.05
C ILE A 149 -25.40 25.71 8.57
N VAL A 150 -25.30 26.85 7.89
CA VAL A 150 -25.88 28.14 8.33
C VAL A 150 -27.32 28.29 7.87
N GLN A 151 -27.58 28.04 6.58
CA GLN A 151 -28.92 28.21 5.98
C GLN A 151 -29.79 26.96 6.15
N LYS A 152 -29.21 25.85 6.62
CA LYS A 152 -29.90 24.58 6.88
C LYS A 152 -30.56 23.98 5.64
N GLU A 153 -29.90 24.16 4.50
CA GLU A 153 -30.31 23.50 3.24
C GLU A 153 -29.71 22.10 3.13
N SER A 154 -30.50 21.16 2.59
CA SER A 154 -30.02 19.82 2.26
C SER A 154 -29.44 19.81 0.85
N HIS A 155 -28.17 19.41 0.73
CA HIS A 155 -27.47 19.36 -0.57
C HIS A 155 -26.71 18.05 -0.72
N SER A 156 -26.84 17.41 -1.88
CA SER A 156 -25.92 16.37 -2.34
C SER A 156 -24.93 16.94 -3.35
N SER A 157 -23.66 16.55 -3.27
CA SER A 157 -22.62 16.89 -4.24
C SER A 157 -21.62 15.75 -4.38
N ILE A 158 -21.16 15.48 -5.60
CA ILE A 158 -20.15 14.45 -5.86
C ILE A 158 -18.88 15.11 -6.41
N LEU A 159 -17.77 14.91 -5.72
CA LEU A 159 -16.43 15.32 -6.09
C LEU A 159 -15.78 14.24 -6.96
N VAL A 160 -15.55 14.58 -8.21
CA VAL A 160 -15.00 13.66 -9.22
C VAL A 160 -13.60 14.11 -9.58
N GLY A 161 -12.62 13.21 -9.48
CA GLY A 161 -11.25 13.51 -9.89
C GLY A 161 -10.30 12.34 -9.66
N PRO A 162 -9.10 12.36 -10.26
CA PRO A 162 -8.15 11.27 -10.12
C PRO A 162 -7.72 11.02 -8.66
N ARG A 163 -7.05 9.89 -8.44
CA ARG A 163 -6.43 9.62 -7.13
C ARG A 163 -5.37 10.68 -6.85
N LYS A 164 -5.24 11.06 -5.59
CA LYS A 164 -4.27 12.06 -5.10
C LYS A 164 -4.52 13.50 -5.58
N SER A 165 -5.74 13.83 -6.03
CA SER A 165 -6.16 15.20 -6.38
C SER A 165 -6.73 16.01 -5.20
N PHE A 166 -6.22 15.79 -3.98
CA PHE A 166 -6.59 16.58 -2.79
C PHE A 166 -8.09 16.62 -2.40
N LYS A 167 -8.95 15.75 -2.94
CA LYS A 167 -10.40 15.69 -2.65
C LYS A 167 -10.73 15.67 -1.15
N THR A 168 -10.27 14.63 -0.46
CA THR A 168 -10.48 14.48 0.99
C THR A 168 -9.74 15.56 1.77
N PHE A 169 -8.61 16.07 1.27
CA PHE A 169 -7.87 17.15 1.91
C PHE A 169 -8.67 18.45 1.95
N LEU A 170 -9.29 18.85 0.83
CA LEU A 170 -10.13 20.05 0.76
C LEU A 170 -11.34 19.95 1.70
N LEU A 171 -12.01 18.79 1.71
CA LEU A 171 -13.13 18.57 2.65
C LEU A 171 -12.69 18.66 4.11
N ASN A 172 -11.56 18.03 4.47
CA ASN A 172 -11.05 18.07 5.84
C ASN A 172 -10.63 19.48 6.25
N HIS A 173 -10.01 20.22 5.34
CA HIS A 173 -9.58 21.60 5.58
C HIS A 173 -10.78 22.51 5.84
N GLU A 174 -11.81 22.43 5.00
CA GLU A 174 -13.03 23.23 5.15
C GLU A 174 -13.81 22.86 6.42
N LEU A 175 -13.91 21.57 6.72
CA LEU A 175 -14.56 21.12 7.95
C LEU A 175 -13.78 21.54 9.21
N ALA A 176 -12.45 21.54 9.16
CA ALA A 176 -11.64 22.04 10.27
C ALA A 176 -11.88 23.54 10.51
N LEU A 177 -11.86 24.36 9.45
CA LEU A 177 -12.16 25.80 9.51
C LEU A 177 -13.57 26.07 10.05
N LEU A 178 -14.56 25.27 9.63
CA LEU A 178 -15.93 25.39 10.11
C LEU A 178 -16.09 24.87 11.54
N SER A 179 -15.31 23.88 11.97
CA SER A 179 -15.36 23.35 13.34
C SER A 179 -14.87 24.37 14.37
N GLU A 180 -13.93 25.24 14.00
CA GLU A 180 -13.48 26.36 14.85
C GLU A 180 -14.58 27.41 15.03
N LYS A 181 -15.40 27.64 14.00
CA LYS A 181 -16.46 28.65 14.00
C LYS A 181 -17.80 28.15 14.55
N PHE A 182 -18.11 26.86 14.33
CA PHE A 182 -19.45 26.29 14.53
C PHE A 182 -19.42 24.89 15.16
N HIS A 183 -18.66 24.72 16.26
CA HIS A 183 -18.39 23.42 16.89
C HIS A 183 -19.64 22.59 17.25
N GLN A 184 -20.76 23.23 17.60
CA GLN A 184 -21.99 22.55 18.06
C GLN A 184 -23.10 22.46 17.00
N GLN A 185 -22.90 23.01 15.80
CA GLN A 185 -23.99 23.15 14.82
C GLN A 185 -24.10 21.99 13.81
N PHE A 186 -23.05 21.18 13.69
CA PHE A 186 -23.01 20.08 12.74
C PHE A 186 -22.26 18.85 13.27
N ILE A 187 -22.65 17.70 12.76
CA ILE A 187 -21.99 16.41 12.99
C ILE A 187 -21.39 15.96 11.67
N THR A 188 -20.18 15.38 11.71
CA THR A 188 -19.54 14.77 10.54
C THR A 188 -19.54 13.26 10.65
N ILE A 189 -19.95 12.59 9.58
CA ILE A 189 -19.93 11.13 9.46
C ILE A 189 -19.10 10.78 8.23
N ARG A 190 -18.10 9.92 8.40
CA ARG A 190 -17.22 9.51 7.30
C ARG A 190 -17.33 8.02 7.03
N LEU A 191 -17.58 7.70 5.77
CA LEU A 191 -17.68 6.33 5.30
C LEU A 191 -16.71 6.14 4.15
N ASN A 192 -15.98 5.04 4.20
CA ASN A 192 -15.09 4.63 3.12
C ASN A 192 -15.64 3.37 2.46
N GLY A 193 -15.85 3.40 1.15
CA GLY A 193 -16.40 2.31 0.37
C GLY A 193 -15.53 1.07 0.24
N PHE A 194 -14.22 1.18 0.52
CA PHE A 194 -13.34 0.00 0.60
C PHE A 194 -13.44 -0.74 1.92
N ILE A 195 -13.77 -0.04 3.00
CA ILE A 195 -13.86 -0.63 4.34
C ILE A 195 -15.29 -1.12 4.59
N HIS A 196 -16.28 -0.34 4.16
CA HIS A 196 -17.68 -0.61 4.45
C HIS A 196 -18.38 -1.21 3.23
N SER A 197 -18.92 -2.41 3.38
CA SER A 197 -20.02 -2.90 2.53
C SER A 197 -21.33 -2.19 2.90
N GLU A 198 -22.36 -2.27 2.07
CA GLU A 198 -23.64 -1.60 2.32
C GLU A 198 -24.23 -1.86 3.71
N GLN A 199 -24.18 -3.10 4.19
CA GLN A 199 -24.71 -3.48 5.51
C GLN A 199 -23.85 -2.90 6.64
N THR A 200 -22.52 -3.04 6.52
CA THR A 200 -21.59 -2.51 7.53
C THR A 200 -21.54 -0.98 7.56
N ALA A 201 -21.84 -0.31 6.44
CA ALA A 201 -21.91 1.13 6.36
C ALA A 201 -23.00 1.68 7.28
N ILE A 202 -24.16 1.01 7.37
CA ILE A 202 -25.28 1.44 8.22
C ILE A 202 -24.91 1.31 9.70
N ASN A 203 -24.30 0.20 10.09
CA ASN A 203 -23.79 0.03 11.46
C ASN A 203 -22.68 1.05 11.78
N GLY A 204 -21.84 1.37 10.79
CA GLY A 204 -20.82 2.42 10.89
C GLY A 204 -21.43 3.81 11.11
N ILE A 205 -22.49 4.16 10.37
CA ILE A 205 -23.25 5.41 10.56
C ILE A 205 -23.82 5.47 11.97
N ALA A 206 -24.50 4.41 12.42
CA ALA A 206 -25.12 4.34 13.74
C ALA A 206 -24.08 4.57 14.86
N THR A 207 -22.96 3.85 14.80
CA THR A 207 -21.89 3.93 15.79
C THR A 207 -21.21 5.30 15.80
N GLN A 208 -20.91 5.86 14.62
CA GLN A 208 -20.30 7.20 14.53
C GLN A 208 -21.24 8.28 15.05
N LEU A 209 -22.53 8.19 14.73
CA LEU A 209 -23.51 9.17 15.18
C LEU A 209 -23.71 9.13 16.69
N GLU A 210 -23.76 7.93 17.28
CA GLU A 210 -23.85 7.78 18.74
C GLU A 210 -22.64 8.42 19.45
N GLN A 211 -21.42 8.15 18.97
CA GLN A 211 -20.20 8.76 19.53
C GLN A 211 -20.20 10.29 19.41
N GLN A 212 -20.68 10.83 18.29
CA GLN A 212 -20.76 12.28 18.07
C GLN A 212 -21.82 12.93 18.96
N LEU A 213 -22.97 12.28 19.16
CA LEU A 213 -24.00 12.76 20.09
C LEU A 213 -23.52 12.73 21.55
N GLN A 214 -22.82 11.68 21.96
CA GLN A 214 -22.19 11.61 23.29
C GLN A 214 -21.18 12.75 23.51
N THR A 215 -20.42 13.10 22.47
CA THR A 215 -19.43 14.18 22.51
C THR A 215 -20.10 15.55 22.60
N LEU A 216 -21.22 15.76 21.91
CA LEU A 216 -21.92 17.06 21.88
C LEU A 216 -22.77 17.33 23.12
N HIS A 217 -23.43 16.32 23.68
CA HIS A 217 -24.44 16.51 24.75
C HIS A 217 -23.90 16.22 26.16
N GLY A 218 -22.62 15.87 26.31
CA GLY A 218 -22.11 15.29 27.57
C GLY A 218 -22.81 13.97 27.86
N GLN A 219 -22.41 13.25 28.91
CA GLN A 219 -23.06 11.99 29.28
C GLN A 219 -24.55 12.23 29.51
N ILE A 220 -25.39 11.91 28.51
CA ILE A 220 -26.78 11.59 28.77
C ILE A 220 -26.71 10.41 29.72
N THR A 221 -26.94 10.69 31.00
CA THR A 221 -27.19 9.70 32.03
C THR A 221 -28.12 8.68 31.42
N LYS A 222 -27.63 7.44 31.33
CA LYS A 222 -28.39 6.24 30.99
C LYS A 222 -29.74 6.33 31.71
N LYS A 223 -30.77 6.79 31.02
CA LYS A 223 -32.15 6.47 31.38
C LYS A 223 -32.45 5.19 30.62
N GLU A 224 -32.85 4.22 31.41
CA GLU A 224 -32.93 2.79 31.16
C GLU A 224 -34.07 2.43 30.20
N GLU A 225 -34.05 2.99 28.99
CA GLU A 225 -34.78 2.42 27.87
C GLU A 225 -33.80 2.15 26.73
N ASP A 226 -33.52 0.86 26.54
CA ASP A 226 -32.65 0.30 25.52
C ASP A 226 -32.96 0.83 24.12
N VAL A 227 -32.29 1.91 23.71
CA VAL A 227 -32.07 2.15 22.30
C VAL A 227 -30.83 1.35 21.91
N ASN A 228 -30.98 0.03 21.80
CA ASN A 228 -30.13 -0.76 20.93
C ASN A 228 -30.39 -0.27 19.49
N ILE A 229 -29.85 0.90 19.12
CA ILE A 229 -29.98 1.51 17.78
C ILE A 229 -29.48 0.54 16.71
N SER A 230 -28.54 -0.33 17.07
CA SER A 230 -28.00 -1.40 16.22
C SER A 230 -28.94 -2.59 15.98
N SER A 231 -30.08 -2.68 16.68
CA SER A 231 -31.02 -3.79 16.54
C SER A 231 -32.25 -3.37 15.74
N GLY A 232 -32.41 -3.96 14.56
CA GLY A 232 -33.52 -3.70 13.65
C GLY A 232 -33.18 -3.96 12.18
N SER A 233 -34.19 -3.86 11.31
CA SER A 233 -33.96 -3.85 9.87
C SER A 233 -33.15 -2.62 9.44
N LEU A 234 -32.44 -2.71 8.31
CA LEU A 234 -31.56 -1.65 7.79
C LEU A 234 -32.23 -0.27 7.71
N THR A 235 -33.52 -0.24 7.35
CA THR A 235 -34.33 0.99 7.27
C THR A 235 -34.80 1.48 8.63
N GLU A 236 -35.04 0.56 9.57
CA GLU A 236 -35.55 0.85 10.91
C GLU A 236 -34.45 1.48 11.78
N VAL A 237 -33.22 0.97 11.70
CA VAL A 237 -32.04 1.59 12.35
C VAL A 237 -31.89 3.03 11.88
N PHE A 238 -32.06 3.26 10.59
CA PHE A 238 -31.91 4.56 9.98
C PHE A 238 -33.04 5.54 10.35
N GLU A 239 -34.29 5.05 10.39
CA GLU A 239 -35.42 5.83 10.87
C GLU A 239 -35.30 6.15 12.37
N LYS A 240 -34.84 5.20 13.19
CA LYS A 240 -34.55 5.41 14.62
C LYS A 240 -33.49 6.50 14.81
N ILE A 241 -32.42 6.48 14.03
CA ILE A 241 -31.37 7.52 14.04
C ILE A 241 -31.96 8.89 13.69
N LEU A 242 -32.79 8.97 12.66
CA LEU A 242 -33.40 10.23 12.24
C LEU A 242 -34.38 10.77 13.27
N ARG A 243 -35.23 9.91 13.84
CA ARG A 243 -36.12 10.26 14.96
C ARG A 243 -35.34 10.74 16.17
N LEU A 244 -34.19 10.13 16.44
CA LEU A 244 -33.31 10.54 17.54
C LEU A 244 -32.73 11.94 17.28
N LEU A 245 -32.24 12.22 16.07
CA LEU A 245 -31.79 13.57 15.68
C LEU A 245 -32.92 14.62 15.78
N ASP A 246 -34.13 14.27 15.34
CA ASP A 246 -35.30 15.14 15.48
C ASP A 246 -35.65 15.38 16.96
N SER A 247 -35.60 14.34 17.81
CA SER A 247 -35.90 14.44 19.25
C SER A 247 -34.82 15.14 20.07
N ALA A 248 -33.54 14.99 19.69
CA ALA A 248 -32.40 15.66 20.32
C ALA A 248 -32.43 17.17 20.03
N ALA A 249 -32.90 17.57 18.85
CA ALA A 249 -33.15 18.97 18.53
C ALA A 249 -34.30 19.57 19.39
N VAL A 250 -35.23 18.74 19.88
CA VAL A 250 -36.39 19.17 20.69
C VAL A 250 -36.08 19.16 22.20
N SER A 251 -35.25 18.23 22.68
CA SER A 251 -34.99 18.03 24.13
C SER A 251 -33.99 19.01 24.75
N GLY A 252 -33.32 19.86 23.97
CA GLY A 252 -32.56 21.00 24.49
C GLY A 252 -33.43 22.17 25.00
N SER A 253 -34.76 22.01 25.00
CA SER A 253 -35.73 23.07 25.24
C SER A 253 -36.24 23.11 26.68
N HIS A 254 -35.49 23.76 27.57
CA HIS A 254 -36.05 24.40 28.76
C HIS A 254 -35.79 25.91 28.85
N SER A 255 -35.17 26.54 27.85
CA SER A 255 -35.17 28.01 27.73
C SER A 255 -35.95 28.47 26.50
N LYS A 256 -37.12 29.04 26.74
CA LYS A 256 -37.96 29.73 25.75
C LYS A 256 -37.20 30.91 25.13
N GLN A 257 -36.50 30.72 24.02
CA GLN A 257 -36.23 31.77 23.03
C GLN A 257 -36.14 31.17 21.61
N ASN A 258 -36.78 31.87 20.67
CA ASN A 258 -37.13 31.43 19.32
C ASN A 258 -35.93 31.29 18.35
N ASN A 259 -35.14 30.21 18.46
CA ASN A 259 -34.43 29.58 17.32
C ASN A 259 -33.68 28.32 17.80
N THR A 260 -34.38 27.21 18.00
CA THR A 260 -33.75 25.90 18.20
C THR A 260 -33.19 25.40 16.86
N SER A 261 -31.98 25.83 16.52
CA SER A 261 -31.35 25.43 15.26
C SER A 261 -31.07 23.93 15.26
N LYS A 262 -31.72 23.18 14.37
CA LYS A 262 -31.46 21.75 14.17
C LYS A 262 -30.00 21.50 13.82
N ILE A 263 -29.43 20.42 14.33
CA ILE A 263 -28.07 19.98 13.99
C ILE A 263 -28.05 19.53 12.52
N THR A 264 -27.06 19.98 11.76
CA THR A 264 -26.84 19.52 10.37
C THR A 264 -25.95 18.28 10.37
N VAL A 265 -26.30 17.26 9.59
CA VAL A 265 -25.47 16.06 9.43
C VAL A 265 -24.73 16.13 8.10
N VAL A 266 -23.40 16.09 8.14
CA VAL A 266 -22.52 16.09 6.97
C VAL A 266 -21.95 14.69 6.76
N PHE A 267 -22.37 14.02 5.69
CA PHE A 267 -21.81 12.75 5.25
C PHE A 267 -20.69 12.96 4.25
N ILE A 268 -19.55 12.31 4.50
CA ILE A 268 -18.42 12.22 3.57
C ILE A 268 -18.24 10.77 3.17
N PHE A 269 -18.36 10.50 1.87
CA PHE A 269 -18.12 9.19 1.29
C PHE A 269 -16.81 9.22 0.52
N ASP A 270 -15.84 8.40 0.93
CA ASP A 270 -14.67 8.09 0.13
C ASP A 270 -14.96 6.85 -0.74
N GLU A 271 -14.66 6.93 -2.05
CA GLU A 271 -14.92 5.87 -3.04
C GLU A 271 -16.41 5.47 -3.14
N ILE A 272 -17.28 6.47 -3.33
CA ILE A 272 -18.74 6.28 -3.42
C ILE A 272 -19.18 5.36 -4.58
N ASP A 273 -18.35 5.20 -5.61
CA ASP A 273 -18.59 4.31 -6.75
C ASP A 273 -18.72 2.84 -6.35
N THR A 274 -18.10 2.43 -5.26
CA THR A 274 -18.24 1.06 -4.74
C THR A 274 -19.66 0.75 -4.24
N PHE A 275 -20.38 1.76 -3.73
CA PHE A 275 -21.79 1.66 -3.36
C PHE A 275 -22.72 1.78 -4.58
N ALA A 276 -22.23 2.31 -5.70
CA ALA A 276 -22.93 2.36 -6.98
C ALA A 276 -22.72 1.06 -7.79
N GLY A 277 -22.61 -0.08 -7.11
CA GLY A 277 -22.46 -1.39 -7.74
C GLY A 277 -23.72 -1.79 -8.54
N PRO A 278 -23.61 -2.83 -9.40
CA PRO A 278 -24.71 -3.28 -10.25
C PRO A 278 -25.84 -3.98 -9.48
N VAL A 279 -25.61 -4.38 -8.22
CA VAL A 279 -26.58 -5.10 -7.40
C VAL A 279 -26.98 -4.23 -6.22
N ARG A 280 -28.24 -3.78 -6.22
CA ARG A 280 -28.97 -3.14 -5.10
C ARG A 280 -28.29 -1.89 -4.54
N GLN A 281 -28.60 -0.71 -5.07
CA GLN A 281 -28.13 0.58 -4.54
C GLN A 281 -29.00 1.12 -3.40
N THR A 282 -29.19 0.33 -2.35
CA THR A 282 -30.16 0.65 -1.29
C THR A 282 -29.69 1.78 -0.39
N LEU A 283 -28.39 1.80 -0.04
CA LEU A 283 -27.81 2.84 0.81
C LEU A 283 -27.89 4.22 0.15
N LEU A 284 -27.46 4.31 -1.11
CA LEU A 284 -27.49 5.56 -1.88
C LEU A 284 -28.92 6.04 -2.14
N TYR A 285 -29.84 5.11 -2.40
CA TYR A 285 -31.26 5.42 -2.52
C TYR A 285 -31.78 6.09 -1.24
N ASN A 286 -31.59 5.45 -0.08
CA ASN A 286 -32.08 5.97 1.20
C ASN A 286 -31.46 7.33 1.53
N LEU A 287 -30.16 7.51 1.31
CA LEU A 287 -29.46 8.75 1.63
C LEU A 287 -29.88 9.92 0.73
N PHE A 288 -30.05 9.70 -0.58
CA PHE A 288 -30.53 10.77 -1.46
C PHE A 288 -32.02 11.07 -1.25
N ASP A 289 -32.83 10.07 -0.88
CA ASP A 289 -34.22 10.29 -0.48
C ASP A 289 -34.32 11.17 0.78
N MET A 290 -33.39 11.02 1.74
CA MET A 290 -33.31 11.95 2.87
C MET A 290 -33.00 13.38 2.45
N VAL A 291 -32.11 13.59 1.48
CA VAL A 291 -31.74 14.95 1.05
C VAL A 291 -32.98 15.68 0.51
N GLU A 292 -33.93 14.95 -0.08
CA GLU A 292 -35.18 15.48 -0.65
C GLU A 292 -36.32 15.60 0.37
N HIS A 293 -36.45 14.65 1.31
CA HIS A 293 -37.64 14.53 2.17
C HIS A 293 -37.40 14.71 3.68
N ALA A 294 -36.14 14.66 4.15
CA ALA A 294 -35.86 14.71 5.57
C ALA A 294 -36.08 16.11 6.17
N ARG A 295 -36.63 16.13 7.39
CA ARG A 295 -36.77 17.34 8.21
C ARG A 295 -35.46 17.80 8.85
N VAL A 296 -34.47 16.92 8.90
CA VAL A 296 -33.11 17.21 9.37
C VAL A 296 -32.27 17.62 8.16
N PRO A 297 -31.52 18.73 8.22
CA PRO A 297 -30.68 19.16 7.12
C PRO A 297 -29.49 18.19 6.96
N VAL A 298 -29.38 17.60 5.77
CA VAL A 298 -28.35 16.62 5.43
C VAL A 298 -27.50 17.12 4.27
N CYS A 299 -26.19 17.07 4.43
CA CYS A 299 -25.23 17.35 3.38
C CYS A 299 -24.47 16.08 3.00
N ILE A 300 -24.40 15.74 1.71
CA ILE A 300 -23.68 14.56 1.25
C ILE A 300 -22.57 14.97 0.29
N PHE A 301 -21.33 14.63 0.62
CA PHE A 301 -20.17 14.74 -0.25
C PHE A 301 -19.66 13.35 -0.64
N GLY A 302 -19.82 12.98 -1.92
CA GLY A 302 -19.28 11.75 -2.47
C GLY A 302 -17.96 11.98 -3.19
N CYS A 303 -16.88 11.33 -2.81
CA CYS A 303 -15.61 11.35 -3.52
C CYS A 303 -15.47 10.11 -4.41
N THR A 304 -15.23 10.29 -5.70
CA THR A 304 -14.95 9.16 -6.62
C THR A 304 -13.86 9.51 -7.63
N THR A 305 -13.29 8.48 -8.25
CA THR A 305 -12.37 8.60 -9.39
C THR A 305 -13.02 8.29 -10.72
N LYS A 306 -14.24 7.76 -10.73
CA LYS A 306 -14.95 7.41 -11.96
C LYS A 306 -15.58 8.68 -12.53
N LEU A 307 -15.18 9.07 -13.74
CA LEU A 307 -15.74 10.24 -14.43
C LEU A 307 -17.24 10.04 -14.71
N ASN A 308 -17.62 8.83 -15.15
CA ASN A 308 -19.00 8.50 -15.53
C ASN A 308 -19.84 8.00 -14.34
N ILE A 309 -19.67 8.55 -13.14
CA ILE A 309 -20.40 8.09 -11.94
C ILE A 309 -21.92 8.09 -12.13
N LEU A 310 -22.46 9.01 -12.93
CA LEU A 310 -23.90 9.08 -13.21
C LEU A 310 -24.46 7.86 -13.96
N GLU A 311 -23.62 7.14 -14.71
CA GLU A 311 -24.02 5.92 -15.43
C GLU A 311 -24.07 4.70 -14.49
N TYR A 312 -23.27 4.73 -13.42
CA TYR A 312 -23.31 3.69 -12.39
C TYR A 312 -24.58 3.80 -11.54
N LEU A 313 -25.19 4.98 -11.40
CA LEU A 313 -26.41 5.16 -10.63
C LEU A 313 -27.64 4.63 -11.38
N GLU A 314 -28.44 3.79 -10.71
CA GLU A 314 -29.73 3.35 -11.22
C GLU A 314 -30.69 4.54 -11.43
N LYS A 315 -31.64 4.43 -12.38
CA LYS A 315 -32.58 5.51 -12.71
C LYS A 315 -33.28 6.10 -11.47
N ARG A 316 -33.70 5.25 -10.51
CA ARG A 316 -34.39 5.67 -9.29
C ARG A 316 -33.51 6.45 -8.30
N VAL A 317 -32.20 6.19 -8.29
CA VAL A 317 -31.20 6.87 -7.44
C VAL A 317 -30.78 8.17 -8.11
N LYS A 318 -30.53 8.12 -9.43
CA LYS A 318 -30.19 9.29 -10.24
C LYS A 318 -31.27 10.38 -10.20
N SER A 319 -32.55 9.98 -10.15
CA SER A 319 -33.67 10.94 -10.04
C SER A 319 -33.68 11.72 -8.73
N ARG A 320 -33.20 11.13 -7.63
CA ARG A 320 -33.14 11.75 -6.29
C ARG A 320 -31.85 12.54 -6.05
N PHE A 321 -30.84 12.28 -6.87
CA PHE A 321 -29.59 13.02 -6.81
C PHE A 321 -29.78 14.42 -7.39
N SER A 322 -29.25 15.45 -6.72
CA SER A 322 -29.28 16.86 -7.16
C SER A 322 -28.54 17.14 -8.49
N GLN A 323 -27.91 16.12 -9.08
CA GLN A 323 -27.10 16.18 -10.32
C GLN A 323 -25.91 17.14 -10.25
N ARG A 324 -25.51 17.57 -9.04
CA ARG A 324 -24.37 18.47 -8.84
C ARG A 324 -23.07 17.69 -8.72
N ILE A 325 -22.23 17.82 -9.74
CA ILE A 325 -20.91 17.19 -9.80
C ILE A 325 -19.85 18.30 -9.84
N ILE A 326 -18.91 18.22 -8.91
CA ILE A 326 -17.77 19.12 -8.84
C ILE A 326 -16.56 18.35 -9.35
N TYR A 327 -16.06 18.74 -10.53
CA TYR A 327 -14.85 18.15 -11.10
C TYR A 327 -13.61 18.82 -10.50
N MET A 328 -12.66 18.00 -10.04
CA MET A 328 -11.39 18.49 -9.53
C MET A 328 -10.51 18.96 -10.69
N PRO A 329 -10.02 20.22 -10.65
CA PRO A 329 -9.15 20.73 -11.70
C PRO A 329 -7.81 19.99 -11.69
N GLN A 330 -7.24 19.88 -12.88
CA GLN A 330 -5.89 19.39 -13.09
C GLN A 330 -5.01 20.57 -13.51
N ILE A 331 -3.71 20.43 -13.32
CA ILE A 331 -2.78 21.52 -13.60
C ILE A 331 -2.52 21.53 -15.10
N GLU A 332 -3.12 22.49 -15.80
CA GLU A 332 -3.03 22.59 -17.25
C GLU A 332 -1.67 23.14 -17.68
N ASP A 333 -1.23 24.22 -17.04
CA ASP A 333 0.00 24.92 -17.45
C ASP A 333 1.23 24.54 -16.62
N PHE A 334 2.39 24.53 -17.27
CA PHE A 334 3.67 24.36 -16.58
C PHE A 334 3.96 25.51 -15.60
N HIS A 335 3.58 26.75 -15.94
CA HIS A 335 3.71 27.89 -15.04
C HIS A 335 2.83 27.74 -13.78
N GLN A 336 1.63 27.19 -13.93
CA GLN A 336 0.76 26.86 -12.82
C GLN A 336 1.36 25.73 -11.96
N PHE A 337 2.02 24.76 -12.59
CA PHE A 337 2.76 23.70 -11.86
C PHE A 337 3.94 24.25 -11.06
N LEU A 338 4.69 25.21 -11.63
CA LEU A 338 5.81 25.88 -10.95
C LEU A 338 5.33 26.70 -9.75
N SER A 339 4.32 27.54 -9.94
CA SER A 339 3.73 28.33 -8.84
C SER A 339 3.18 27.44 -7.73
N THR A 340 2.52 26.34 -8.08
CA THR A 340 2.04 25.38 -7.08
C THR A 340 3.19 24.65 -6.36
N THR A 341 4.26 24.32 -7.07
CA THR A 341 5.46 23.73 -6.46
C THR A 341 6.15 24.72 -5.52
N LYS A 342 6.17 26.00 -5.86
CA LYS A 342 6.62 27.09 -4.99
C LYS A 342 5.76 27.15 -3.73
N GLU A 343 4.44 27.18 -3.86
CA GLU A 343 3.50 27.15 -2.73
C GLU A 343 3.69 25.93 -1.83
N MET A 344 3.99 24.76 -2.40
CA MET A 344 4.26 23.54 -1.62
C MET A 344 5.57 23.62 -0.81
N LEU A 345 6.60 24.24 -1.38
CA LEU A 345 7.94 24.30 -0.79
C LEU A 345 8.15 25.50 0.15
N SER A 346 7.35 26.55 -0.04
CA SER A 346 7.38 27.79 0.72
C SER A 346 6.38 27.71 1.88
N PRO A 347 6.81 27.37 3.11
CA PRO A 347 5.93 27.48 4.25
C PRO A 347 5.55 28.95 4.53
N PRO A 348 4.39 29.22 5.14
CA PRO A 348 4.00 30.58 5.49
C PRO A 348 5.00 31.17 6.50
N SER A 349 5.46 32.41 6.26
CA SER A 349 6.38 33.10 7.16
C SER A 349 5.68 33.37 8.50
N ILE A 350 6.01 32.56 9.50
CA ILE A 350 5.74 32.85 10.90
C ILE A 350 6.99 33.56 11.44
N SER A 351 6.79 34.67 12.14
CA SER A 351 7.83 35.56 12.68
C SER A 351 8.86 34.89 13.60
N ASP A 352 8.64 33.63 13.97
CA ASP A 352 9.48 32.85 14.87
C ASP A 352 10.73 32.22 14.21
N PHE A 353 10.83 32.20 12.87
CA PHE A 353 11.89 31.44 12.18
C PHE A 353 12.71 32.28 11.17
N LYS A 354 13.92 32.71 11.56
CA LYS A 354 14.87 33.44 10.69
C LYS A 354 15.23 32.69 9.38
N HIS A 355 15.20 31.35 9.41
CA HIS A 355 15.55 30.51 8.26
C HIS A 355 14.44 30.37 7.22
N VAL A 356 13.18 30.70 7.55
CA VAL A 356 12.04 30.55 6.63
C VAL A 356 12.14 31.57 5.49
N ASP A 357 12.43 32.82 5.79
CA ASP A 357 12.50 33.86 4.75
C ASP A 357 13.68 33.62 3.79
N SER A 358 14.84 33.21 4.33
CA SER A 358 15.99 32.81 3.52
C SER A 358 15.71 31.55 2.69
N TRP A 359 14.91 30.62 3.19
CA TRP A 359 14.51 29.42 2.44
C TRP A 359 13.53 29.77 1.32
N ASN A 360 12.52 30.59 1.60
CA ASN A 360 11.52 31.01 0.63
C ASN A 360 12.18 31.78 -0.53
N ALA A 361 13.14 32.66 -0.23
CA ALA A 361 13.92 33.36 -1.26
C ALA A 361 14.77 32.40 -2.12
N LEU A 362 15.38 31.38 -1.51
CA LEU A 362 16.14 30.37 -2.22
C LEU A 362 15.24 29.54 -3.15
N VAL A 363 14.12 29.04 -2.62
CA VAL A 363 13.13 28.26 -3.39
C VAL A 363 12.62 29.06 -4.58
N GLU A 364 12.32 30.35 -4.39
CA GLU A 364 11.90 31.23 -5.47
C GLU A 364 12.97 31.35 -6.55
N LYS A 365 14.21 31.66 -6.16
CA LYS A 365 15.33 31.78 -7.10
C LYS A 365 15.55 30.52 -7.94
N GLU A 366 15.57 29.34 -7.30
CA GLU A 366 15.90 28.07 -7.95
C GLU A 366 14.73 27.51 -8.80
N ILE A 367 13.48 27.86 -8.49
CA ILE A 367 12.32 27.46 -9.31
C ILE A 367 12.22 28.31 -10.57
N LEU A 368 12.49 29.62 -10.47
CA LEU A 368 12.43 30.55 -11.59
C LEU A 368 13.58 30.36 -12.58
N ASP A 369 14.77 29.95 -12.12
CA ASP A 369 15.92 29.71 -12.99
C ASP A 369 15.73 28.45 -13.85
N PRO A 370 15.62 28.57 -15.19
CA PRO A 370 15.44 27.42 -16.08
C PRO A 370 16.64 26.47 -16.13
N SER A 371 17.84 26.94 -15.76
CA SER A 371 19.07 26.15 -15.79
C SER A 371 19.28 25.30 -14.53
N SER A 372 18.52 25.58 -13.47
CA SER A 372 18.63 24.91 -12.18
C SER A 372 18.20 23.43 -12.25
N ASN A 373 18.88 22.58 -11.49
CA ASN A 373 18.60 21.14 -11.47
C ASN A 373 17.17 20.84 -10.96
N ILE A 374 16.68 21.63 -10.00
CA ILE A 374 15.33 21.46 -9.46
C ILE A 374 14.28 21.76 -10.53
N HIS A 375 14.44 22.84 -11.31
CA HIS A 375 13.55 23.19 -12.42
C HIS A 375 13.48 22.05 -13.44
N ARG A 376 14.63 21.46 -13.78
CA ARG A 376 14.68 20.29 -14.69
C ARG A 376 13.93 19.09 -14.11
N ILE A 377 14.02 18.81 -12.82
CA ILE A 377 13.31 17.69 -12.20
C ILE A 377 11.81 17.96 -12.10
N VAL A 378 11.41 19.20 -11.80
CA VAL A 378 10.02 19.63 -11.82
C VAL A 378 9.44 19.49 -13.22
N ARG A 379 10.18 19.87 -14.27
CA ARG A 379 9.82 19.65 -15.68
C ARG A 379 9.65 18.17 -16.00
N ILE A 380 10.63 17.33 -15.64
CA ILE A 380 10.52 15.87 -15.85
C ILE A 380 9.27 15.31 -15.15
N ASN A 381 8.97 15.75 -13.92
CA ASN A 381 7.78 15.31 -13.21
C ASN A 381 6.48 15.75 -13.91
N TYR A 382 6.43 17.00 -14.37
CA TYR A 382 5.28 17.55 -15.09
C TYR A 382 4.99 16.76 -16.38
N GLU A 383 6.02 16.47 -17.18
CA GLU A 383 5.88 15.72 -18.45
C GLU A 383 5.54 14.24 -18.25
N THR A 384 6.00 13.62 -17.15
CA THR A 384 5.82 12.17 -16.93
C THR A 384 4.60 11.82 -16.08
N PHE A 385 4.47 12.45 -14.91
CA PHE A 385 3.46 12.11 -13.91
C PHE A 385 2.41 13.20 -13.72
N ARG A 386 2.73 14.45 -14.06
CA ARG A 386 1.88 15.64 -13.89
C ARG A 386 1.22 15.71 -12.50
N SER A 387 1.96 15.37 -11.44
CA SER A 387 1.37 15.19 -10.11
C SER A 387 2.28 15.62 -8.97
N ILE A 388 1.82 16.64 -8.24
CA ILE A 388 2.50 17.24 -7.09
C ILE A 388 2.83 16.21 -5.99
N PRO A 389 1.93 15.27 -5.62
CA PRO A 389 2.23 14.35 -4.52
C PRO A 389 3.44 13.44 -4.77
N TYR A 390 3.74 13.11 -6.04
CA TYR A 390 4.94 12.34 -6.37
C TYR A 390 6.20 13.17 -6.16
N LEU A 391 6.18 14.43 -6.60
CA LEU A 391 7.28 15.36 -6.36
C LEU A 391 7.50 15.57 -4.86
N ARG A 392 6.41 15.80 -4.10
CA ARG A 392 6.44 15.90 -2.64
C ARG A 392 7.14 14.71 -1.99
N ASN A 393 6.77 13.49 -2.39
CA ASN A 393 7.33 12.26 -1.82
C ASN A 393 8.85 12.14 -2.06
N GLY A 394 9.38 12.69 -3.16
CA GLY A 394 10.82 12.76 -3.40
C GLY A 394 11.53 13.86 -2.59
N ILE A 395 10.83 14.94 -2.26
CA ILE A 395 11.38 16.06 -1.47
C ILE A 395 11.43 15.73 0.03
N ILE A 396 10.48 14.97 0.56
CA ILE A 396 10.46 14.56 1.97
C ILE A 396 11.80 13.93 2.43
N PRO A 397 12.37 12.91 1.76
CA PRO A 397 13.66 12.34 2.16
C PRO A 397 14.84 13.29 1.94
N LEU A 398 14.73 14.26 1.02
CA LEU A 398 15.73 15.32 0.84
C LEU A 398 15.77 16.23 2.08
N VAL A 399 14.61 16.70 2.53
CA VAL A 399 14.49 17.55 3.72
C VAL A 399 14.85 16.77 4.99
N PHE A 400 14.42 15.51 5.09
CA PHE A 400 14.74 14.66 6.25
C PHE A 400 16.24 14.29 6.32
N GLY A 401 16.89 14.11 5.18
CA GLY A 401 18.30 13.72 5.11
C GLY A 401 19.31 14.83 5.41
N ALA A 402 18.87 16.10 5.45
CA ALA A 402 19.73 17.24 5.76
C ALA A 402 20.02 17.34 7.27
N ARG A 403 21.30 17.57 7.58
CA ARG A 403 21.81 17.75 8.96
C ARG A 403 21.84 19.23 9.35
N ASP A 404 22.29 20.07 8.43
CA ASP A 404 22.43 21.51 8.65
C ASP A 404 21.65 22.30 7.60
N TYR A 405 21.42 23.59 7.87
CA TYR A 405 20.73 24.48 6.94
C TYR A 405 21.50 24.64 5.62
N GLU A 406 22.81 24.81 5.68
CA GLU A 406 23.67 24.92 4.49
C GLU A 406 23.67 23.62 3.66
N SER A 407 23.75 22.48 4.35
CA SER A 407 23.63 21.16 3.71
C SER A 407 22.26 20.96 3.02
N LEU A 408 21.19 21.53 3.57
CA LEU A 408 19.87 21.52 2.96
C LEU A 408 19.84 22.38 1.69
N GLN A 409 20.40 23.59 1.74
CA GLN A 409 20.49 24.49 0.60
C GLN A 409 21.28 23.85 -0.55
N ASP A 410 22.44 23.26 -0.27
CA ASP A 410 23.27 22.60 -1.27
C ASP A 410 22.61 21.33 -1.82
N SER A 411 21.96 20.54 -0.95
CA SER A 411 21.20 19.37 -1.38
C SER A 411 20.04 19.75 -2.30
N PHE A 412 19.44 20.92 -2.08
CA PHE A 412 18.35 21.44 -2.91
C PHE A 412 18.87 21.96 -4.26
N LYS A 413 19.99 22.67 -4.30
CA LYS A 413 20.64 23.13 -5.55
C LYS A 413 21.13 21.97 -6.42
N ASN A 414 21.86 21.03 -5.83
CA ASN A 414 22.46 19.91 -6.56
C ASN A 414 21.42 18.84 -6.96
N CYS A 415 20.35 18.70 -6.17
CA CYS A 415 19.28 17.72 -6.36
C CYS A 415 19.75 16.25 -6.46
N ASP A 416 20.97 15.91 -6.03
CA ASP A 416 21.51 14.55 -6.22
C ASP A 416 20.75 13.51 -5.40
N ARG A 417 20.30 13.86 -4.20
CA ARG A 417 19.44 12.99 -3.37
C ARG A 417 18.13 12.66 -4.09
N LEU A 418 17.57 13.61 -4.84
CA LEU A 418 16.34 13.41 -5.60
C LEU A 418 16.57 12.50 -6.82
N LYS A 419 17.73 12.64 -7.50
CA LYS A 419 18.14 11.70 -8.57
C LYS A 419 18.32 10.29 -8.03
N MET A 420 18.98 10.13 -6.88
CA MET A 420 19.15 8.84 -6.20
C MET A 420 17.80 8.25 -5.76
N TYR A 421 16.88 9.08 -5.25
CA TYR A 421 15.54 8.66 -4.91
C TYR A 421 14.77 8.15 -6.14
N ASN A 422 14.85 8.86 -7.26
CA ASN A 422 14.23 8.42 -8.52
C ASN A 422 14.85 7.12 -9.04
N LYS A 423 16.17 6.94 -8.90
CA LYS A 423 16.84 5.69 -9.21
C LYS A 423 16.30 4.54 -8.35
N ASN A 424 16.21 4.73 -7.03
CA ASN A 424 15.65 3.74 -6.10
C ASN A 424 14.18 3.40 -6.41
N LEU A 425 13.36 4.40 -6.77
CA LEU A 425 11.99 4.15 -7.22
C LEU A 425 11.94 3.25 -8.48
N GLN A 426 12.95 3.38 -9.35
CA GLN A 426 13.10 2.58 -10.56
C GLN A 426 13.87 1.26 -10.35
N GLU A 427 14.46 1.00 -9.18
CA GLU A 427 15.22 -0.24 -8.90
C GLU A 427 14.36 -1.50 -8.94
N ASN A 428 13.05 -1.37 -8.68
CA ASN A 428 12.09 -2.46 -8.84
C ASN A 428 11.59 -2.66 -10.28
N SER A 429 12.04 -1.84 -11.23
CA SER A 429 11.68 -1.98 -12.64
C SER A 429 12.21 -3.29 -13.22
N LEU A 430 11.53 -3.78 -14.25
CA LEU A 430 11.93 -4.98 -14.99
C LEU A 430 13.39 -4.92 -15.45
N THR A 431 13.88 -3.72 -15.81
CA THR A 431 15.25 -3.48 -16.28
C THR A 431 16.30 -3.79 -15.22
N GLU A 432 16.14 -3.26 -14.01
CA GLU A 432 17.11 -3.48 -12.93
C GLU A 432 17.04 -4.92 -12.42
N LYS A 433 15.84 -5.53 -12.41
CA LYS A 433 15.70 -6.98 -12.16
C LYS A 433 16.54 -7.81 -13.14
N VAL A 434 16.49 -7.50 -14.45
CA VAL A 434 17.31 -8.21 -15.46
C VAL A 434 18.81 -8.00 -15.21
N LYS A 435 19.25 -6.80 -14.81
CA LYS A 435 20.66 -6.52 -14.50
C LYS A 435 21.17 -7.27 -13.27
N SER A 436 20.29 -7.58 -12.32
CA SER A 436 20.63 -8.32 -11.10
C SER A 436 20.74 -9.84 -11.31
N LEU A 437 20.36 -10.36 -12.49
CA LEU A 437 20.40 -11.79 -12.79
C LEU A 437 21.82 -12.31 -12.94
N SER A 438 22.04 -13.54 -12.50
CA SER A 438 23.26 -14.28 -12.79
C SER A 438 23.38 -14.63 -14.28
N ASN A 439 24.60 -14.95 -14.72
CA ASN A 439 24.88 -15.34 -16.10
C ASN A 439 24.02 -16.53 -16.56
N LEU A 440 23.75 -17.51 -15.68
CA LEU A 440 22.93 -18.69 -16.00
C LEU A 440 21.44 -18.34 -16.10
N GLU A 441 20.93 -17.54 -15.16
CA GLU A 441 19.54 -17.04 -15.21
C GLU A 441 19.28 -16.22 -16.46
N LEU A 442 20.19 -15.30 -16.80
CA LEU A 442 20.11 -14.49 -18.01
C LEU A 442 20.13 -15.36 -19.27
N CYS A 443 21.00 -16.38 -19.29
CA CYS A 443 21.12 -17.34 -20.38
C CYS A 443 19.81 -18.11 -20.60
N ILE A 444 19.21 -18.65 -19.53
CA ILE A 444 17.92 -19.36 -19.59
C ILE A 444 16.79 -18.41 -20.01
N LEU A 445 16.78 -17.17 -19.52
CA LEU A 445 15.80 -16.16 -19.91
C LEU A 445 15.88 -15.81 -21.41
N ILE A 446 17.09 -15.69 -21.96
CA ILE A 446 17.29 -15.48 -23.41
C ILE A 446 16.78 -16.69 -24.19
N CYS A 447 17.12 -17.92 -23.77
CA CYS A 447 16.61 -19.14 -24.42
C CYS A 447 15.09 -19.24 -24.35
N ALA A 448 14.48 -18.86 -23.22
CA ALA A 448 13.03 -18.78 -23.07
C ALA A 448 12.42 -17.77 -24.05
N ALA A 449 12.96 -16.55 -24.12
CA ALA A 449 12.47 -15.53 -25.05
C ALA A 449 12.64 -15.93 -26.53
N ARG A 450 13.74 -16.61 -26.90
CA ARG A 450 13.95 -17.13 -28.26
C ARG A 450 12.97 -18.24 -28.60
N THR A 451 12.73 -19.15 -27.67
CA THR A 451 11.77 -20.25 -27.84
C THR A 451 10.35 -19.70 -27.95
N ALA A 452 10.01 -18.68 -27.16
CA ALA A 452 8.72 -17.99 -27.24
C ALA A 452 8.51 -17.43 -28.65
N LEU A 453 9.53 -16.76 -29.22
CA LEU A 453 9.45 -16.19 -30.55
C LEU A 453 9.34 -17.24 -31.68
N LYS A 454 9.98 -18.40 -31.51
CA LYS A 454 9.87 -19.53 -32.47
C LYS A 454 8.46 -20.17 -32.44
N SER A 455 7.75 -20.04 -31.33
CA SER A 455 6.42 -20.63 -31.13
C SER A 455 5.32 -19.67 -31.56
N LYS A 456 4.34 -20.13 -32.35
CA LYS A 456 3.20 -19.30 -32.81
C LYS A 456 2.34 -18.76 -31.66
N ASP A 457 2.29 -19.49 -30.53
CA ASP A 457 1.48 -19.15 -29.36
C ASP A 457 2.24 -18.29 -28.32
N GLU A 458 3.51 -17.92 -28.59
CA GLU A 458 4.43 -17.29 -27.63
C GLU A 458 4.62 -18.08 -26.31
N THR A 459 4.17 -19.35 -26.27
CA THR A 459 4.30 -20.21 -25.10
C THR A 459 5.58 -21.03 -25.17
N THR A 460 6.20 -21.18 -24.01
CA THR A 460 7.44 -21.91 -23.78
C THR A 460 7.20 -23.05 -22.80
N ASN A 461 7.82 -24.19 -23.06
CA ASN A 461 7.86 -25.31 -22.13
C ASN A 461 9.29 -25.46 -21.62
N PHE A 462 9.46 -25.96 -20.39
CA PHE A 462 10.77 -26.17 -19.79
C PHE A 462 11.71 -27.02 -20.68
N ASN A 463 11.17 -28.08 -21.28
CA ASN A 463 11.94 -28.96 -22.18
C ASN A 463 12.44 -28.25 -23.44
N LEU A 464 11.62 -27.37 -24.02
CA LEU A 464 12.00 -26.62 -25.22
C LEU A 464 13.10 -25.60 -24.89
N VAL A 465 13.01 -24.94 -23.73
CA VAL A 465 14.03 -24.00 -23.28
C VAL A 465 15.34 -24.72 -22.97
N TYR A 466 15.29 -25.89 -22.34
CA TYR A 466 16.48 -26.68 -22.06
C TYR A 466 17.18 -27.15 -23.36
N ALA A 467 16.41 -27.58 -24.36
CA ALA A 467 16.96 -27.97 -25.67
C ALA A 467 17.67 -26.79 -26.36
N GLU A 468 17.03 -25.61 -26.39
CA GLU A 468 17.63 -24.39 -26.95
C GLU A 468 18.88 -23.96 -26.17
N TYR A 469 18.86 -24.10 -24.83
CA TYR A 469 20.01 -23.83 -23.98
C TYR A 469 21.19 -24.77 -24.29
N GLU A 470 20.93 -26.07 -24.45
CA GLU A 470 21.96 -27.05 -24.76
C GLU A 470 22.59 -26.78 -26.14
N GLU A 471 21.77 -26.49 -27.15
CA GLU A 471 22.24 -26.09 -28.49
C GLU A 471 23.08 -24.81 -28.43
N MET A 472 22.62 -23.81 -27.67
CA MET A 472 23.32 -22.54 -27.52
C MET A 472 24.69 -22.73 -26.86
N ILE A 473 24.80 -23.46 -25.75
CA ILE A 473 26.11 -23.68 -25.10
C ILE A 473 27.03 -24.53 -25.97
N LYS A 474 26.52 -25.57 -26.64
CA LYS A 474 27.31 -26.37 -27.60
C LYS A 474 27.87 -25.49 -28.73
N SER A 475 27.09 -24.55 -29.25
CA SER A 475 27.54 -23.64 -30.29
C SER A 475 28.58 -22.62 -29.79
N VAL A 476 28.50 -22.21 -28.52
CA VAL A 476 29.51 -21.34 -27.91
C VAL A 476 30.82 -22.08 -27.70
N ASN A 477 30.79 -23.32 -27.18
CA ASN A 477 31.98 -24.17 -27.11
C ASN A 477 32.54 -24.43 -28.52
N LYS A 478 31.65 -24.59 -29.52
CA LYS A 478 31.88 -24.48 -30.98
C LYS A 478 32.89 -23.40 -31.39
N LYS A 479 32.64 -22.18 -30.89
CA LYS A 479 33.32 -20.96 -31.33
C LYS A 479 34.64 -20.71 -30.62
N ILE A 480 34.87 -21.35 -29.47
CA ILE A 480 36.10 -21.21 -28.70
C ILE A 480 37.12 -22.21 -29.27
N PRO A 481 38.29 -21.77 -29.75
CA PRO A 481 39.30 -22.69 -30.27
C PRO A 481 39.82 -23.61 -29.16
N THR A 482 39.38 -24.87 -29.17
CA THR A 482 39.84 -25.88 -28.22
C THR A 482 41.16 -26.47 -28.71
N VAL A 483 42.27 -26.09 -28.07
CA VAL A 483 43.59 -26.67 -28.38
C VAL A 483 43.74 -27.98 -27.60
N ALA A 484 43.16 -29.05 -28.12
CA ALA A 484 43.43 -30.39 -27.62
C ALA A 484 44.86 -30.80 -28.04
N SER A 485 45.85 -30.59 -27.18
CA SER A 485 47.22 -31.09 -27.42
C SER A 485 47.23 -32.61 -27.35
N SER A 486 47.40 -33.25 -28.51
CA SER A 486 47.52 -34.71 -28.67
C SER A 486 48.93 -35.26 -28.47
N ARG A 487 49.89 -34.44 -27.97
CA ARG A 487 51.26 -34.91 -27.68
C ARG A 487 51.36 -35.41 -26.25
N ILE A 488 51.25 -36.73 -26.09
CA ILE A 488 51.56 -37.47 -24.87
C ILE A 488 53.09 -37.56 -24.77
N ASN A 489 53.71 -36.69 -23.98
CA ASN A 489 55.03 -36.97 -23.41
C ASN A 489 54.80 -37.53 -22.00
N ASN A 490 55.41 -38.67 -21.70
CA ASN A 490 55.11 -39.59 -20.60
C ASN A 490 55.25 -39.05 -19.15
N ASP A 491 55.39 -37.74 -18.91
CA ASP A 491 55.62 -37.22 -17.55
C ASP A 491 54.79 -35.99 -17.15
N SER A 492 53.78 -35.61 -17.94
CA SER A 492 52.80 -34.61 -17.50
C SER A 492 51.40 -34.96 -17.97
N THR A 493 50.47 -35.15 -17.04
CA THR A 493 49.04 -35.31 -17.35
C THR A 493 48.51 -34.01 -17.96
N SER A 494 48.47 -33.92 -19.28
CA SER A 494 47.78 -32.83 -19.97
C SER A 494 46.27 -32.98 -19.74
N VAL A 495 45.69 -32.10 -18.93
CA VAL A 495 44.24 -32.07 -18.72
C VAL A 495 43.59 -31.50 -19.97
N VAL A 496 42.90 -32.37 -20.72
CA VAL A 496 42.15 -31.98 -21.92
C VAL A 496 40.83 -31.34 -21.48
N PHE A 497 40.70 -30.03 -21.69
CA PHE A 497 39.44 -29.31 -21.47
C PHE A 497 38.69 -29.17 -22.80
N ASP A 498 37.85 -30.15 -23.14
CA ASP A 498 37.04 -30.10 -24.37
C ASP A 498 35.87 -29.11 -24.28
N ASN A 499 35.40 -28.79 -23.07
CA ASN A 499 34.32 -27.84 -22.81
C ASN A 499 34.79 -26.74 -21.85
N THR A 500 35.04 -25.55 -22.39
CA THR A 500 35.42 -24.37 -21.61
C THR A 500 34.24 -23.78 -20.83
N VAL A 501 33.02 -23.87 -21.38
CA VAL A 501 31.78 -23.47 -20.69
C VAL A 501 31.05 -24.70 -20.17
N LYS A 502 30.76 -24.68 -18.86
CA LYS A 502 30.02 -25.74 -18.17
C LYS A 502 28.56 -25.81 -18.63
N ILE A 503 28.15 -26.98 -19.11
CA ILE A 503 26.75 -27.30 -19.36
C ILE A 503 26.11 -27.79 -18.06
N TRP A 504 25.04 -27.13 -17.62
CA TRP A 504 24.34 -27.47 -16.39
C TRP A 504 23.29 -28.56 -16.63
N LYS A 505 23.09 -29.43 -15.62
CA LYS A 505 22.12 -30.53 -15.71
C LYS A 505 20.70 -30.01 -15.57
N LYS A 506 19.72 -30.73 -16.13
CA LYS A 506 18.29 -30.41 -16.09
C LYS A 506 17.76 -30.10 -14.67
N ARG A 507 18.22 -30.85 -13.65
CA ARG A 507 17.83 -30.64 -12.24
C ARG A 507 18.29 -29.27 -11.68
N ASP A 508 19.46 -28.79 -12.09
CA ASP A 508 20.04 -27.55 -11.56
C ASP A 508 19.35 -26.37 -12.26
N ILE A 509 19.02 -26.53 -13.54
CA ILE A 509 18.24 -25.56 -14.33
C ILE A 509 16.81 -25.43 -13.83
N LYS A 510 16.22 -26.50 -13.27
CA LYS A 510 14.91 -26.43 -12.62
C LYS A 510 14.90 -25.42 -11.46
N ASN A 511 15.94 -25.40 -10.61
CA ASN A 511 16.04 -24.43 -9.52
C ASN A 511 16.13 -22.98 -10.05
N VAL A 512 16.88 -22.79 -11.13
CA VAL A 512 16.97 -21.49 -11.81
C VAL A 512 15.63 -21.08 -12.43
N TRP A 513 14.91 -22.03 -13.02
CA TRP A 513 13.58 -21.79 -13.57
C TRP A 513 12.56 -21.38 -12.50
N GLU A 514 12.57 -22.04 -11.34
CA GLU A 514 11.74 -21.66 -10.19
C GLU A 514 12.09 -20.25 -9.68
N SER A 515 13.37 -19.87 -9.71
CA SER A 515 13.83 -18.52 -9.37
C SER A 515 13.31 -17.48 -10.37
N LEU A 516 13.36 -17.77 -11.68
CA LEU A 516 12.81 -16.90 -12.73
C LEU A 516 11.29 -16.75 -12.63
N LEU A 517 10.58 -17.81 -12.24
CA LEU A 517 9.15 -17.75 -11.93
C LEU A 517 8.86 -16.87 -10.72
N ALA A 518 9.62 -17.01 -9.63
CA ALA A 518 9.48 -16.19 -8.43
C ALA A 518 9.75 -14.69 -8.70
N LEU A 519 10.65 -14.38 -9.63
CA LEU A 519 10.94 -13.01 -10.07
C LEU A 519 9.89 -12.43 -11.04
N ASN A 520 8.86 -13.20 -11.41
CA ASN A 520 7.80 -12.87 -12.36
C ASN A 520 8.31 -12.58 -13.80
N PHE A 521 9.41 -13.21 -14.22
CA PHE A 521 9.85 -13.15 -15.63
C PHE A 521 9.06 -14.09 -16.53
N LEU A 522 8.53 -15.16 -15.95
CA LEU A 522 7.73 -16.18 -16.61
C LEU A 522 6.37 -16.25 -15.90
N THR A 523 5.29 -16.31 -16.65
CA THR A 523 3.93 -16.44 -16.13
C THR A 523 3.29 -17.71 -16.70
N GLU A 524 2.49 -18.41 -15.90
CA GLU A 524 1.76 -19.58 -16.40
C GLU A 524 0.65 -19.13 -17.36
N LYS A 525 0.45 -19.88 -18.46
CA LYS A 525 -0.58 -19.56 -19.45
C LYS A 525 -1.95 -19.49 -18.78
N SER A 526 -2.68 -18.39 -19.03
CA SER A 526 -4.03 -18.15 -18.51
C SER A 526 -4.14 -18.00 -16.98
N ALA A 527 -3.02 -17.80 -16.27
CA ALA A 527 -3.07 -17.50 -14.85
C ALA A 527 -3.60 -16.07 -14.63
N VAL A 528 -4.78 -15.96 -14.01
CA VAL A 528 -5.27 -14.66 -13.53
C VAL A 528 -4.58 -14.36 -12.21
N GLY A 529 -3.71 -13.35 -12.20
CA GLY A 529 -2.89 -12.99 -11.04
C GLY A 529 -3.73 -12.61 -9.82
N LEU A 530 -4.22 -11.38 -9.76
CA LEU A 530 -5.09 -10.91 -8.68
C LEU A 530 -6.53 -10.84 -9.16
N ARG A 531 -7.46 -11.35 -8.34
CA ARG A 531 -8.90 -11.21 -8.56
C ARG A 531 -9.38 -9.89 -7.97
N GLU A 532 -10.49 -9.38 -8.49
CA GLU A 532 -11.07 -8.09 -8.09
C GLU A 532 -11.58 -8.08 -6.65
N SER A 533 -12.16 -9.18 -6.17
CA SER A 533 -12.75 -9.27 -4.84
C SER A 533 -12.27 -10.51 -4.07
N ALA A 534 -12.33 -10.42 -2.74
CA ALA A 534 -12.02 -11.53 -1.84
C ALA A 534 -12.91 -12.75 -2.11
N ILE A 535 -14.18 -12.53 -2.46
CA ILE A 535 -15.14 -13.59 -2.81
C ILE A 535 -14.71 -14.30 -4.10
N ALA A 536 -14.32 -13.54 -5.14
CA ALA A 536 -13.82 -14.14 -6.37
C ALA A 536 -12.50 -14.91 -6.16
N ALA A 537 -11.62 -14.42 -5.28
CA ALA A 537 -10.42 -15.13 -4.87
C ALA A 537 -10.74 -16.42 -4.10
N PHE A 538 -11.72 -16.38 -3.20
CA PHE A 538 -12.19 -17.55 -2.47
C PHE A 538 -12.76 -18.62 -3.40
N TYR A 539 -13.63 -18.24 -4.34
CA TYR A 539 -14.13 -19.17 -5.35
C TYR A 539 -13.01 -19.77 -6.19
N ALA A 540 -12.04 -18.95 -6.62
CA ALA A 540 -10.87 -19.44 -7.35
C ALA A 540 -10.02 -20.42 -6.51
N SER A 541 -9.93 -20.23 -5.20
CA SER A 541 -9.19 -21.15 -4.31
C SER A 541 -9.89 -22.50 -4.13
N ASN A 542 -11.21 -22.53 -4.23
CA ASN A 542 -12.00 -23.77 -4.17
C ASN A 542 -11.90 -24.58 -5.47
N TYR A 543 -11.47 -23.97 -6.58
CA TYR A 543 -11.19 -24.69 -7.80
C TYR A 543 -9.88 -25.49 -7.67
N GLN A 544 -9.98 -26.81 -7.80
CA GLN A 544 -8.79 -27.65 -7.97
C GLN A 544 -8.17 -27.35 -9.34
N PHE A 545 -7.04 -26.66 -9.34
CA PHE A 545 -6.33 -26.28 -10.56
C PHE A 545 -5.78 -27.52 -11.28
N GLN A 546 -6.29 -27.79 -12.50
CA GLN A 546 -5.76 -28.84 -13.36
C GLN A 546 -4.30 -28.61 -13.77
N GLY A 547 -3.80 -27.36 -13.71
CA GLY A 547 -2.37 -27.06 -13.89
C GLY A 547 -1.47 -27.74 -12.86
N THR A 548 -2.00 -28.06 -11.67
CA THR A 548 -1.23 -28.78 -10.63
C THR A 548 -1.05 -30.27 -10.93
N THR A 549 -1.98 -30.89 -11.69
CA THR A 549 -1.86 -32.30 -12.09
C THR A 549 -0.88 -32.49 -13.24
N ILE A 550 -0.66 -31.45 -14.06
CA ILE A 550 0.33 -31.46 -15.14
C ILE A 550 1.74 -31.39 -14.53
N PRO A 551 2.66 -32.28 -14.96
CA PRO A 551 4.04 -32.26 -14.49
C PRO A 551 4.72 -30.94 -14.84
N PHE A 552 5.61 -30.49 -13.95
CA PHE A 552 6.30 -29.20 -14.04
C PHE A 552 6.91 -28.93 -15.43
N ASP A 553 7.54 -29.93 -16.05
CA ASP A 553 8.24 -29.78 -17.33
C ASP A 553 7.31 -29.47 -18.52
N LEU A 554 6.02 -29.81 -18.41
CA LEU A 554 5.01 -29.66 -19.47
C LEU A 554 4.09 -28.46 -19.27
N ARG A 555 4.22 -27.76 -18.14
CA ARG A 555 3.49 -26.51 -17.93
C ARG A 555 3.92 -25.49 -18.97
N ARG A 556 2.94 -24.81 -19.54
CA ARG A 556 3.15 -23.80 -20.57
C ARG A 556 3.32 -22.44 -19.90
N TYR A 557 4.47 -21.82 -20.15
CA TYR A 557 4.82 -20.52 -19.60
C TYR A 557 4.92 -19.47 -20.72
N GLN A 558 4.50 -18.25 -20.43
CA GLN A 558 4.70 -17.09 -21.29
C GLN A 558 5.83 -16.23 -20.71
N SER A 559 6.70 -15.73 -21.59
CA SER A 559 7.77 -14.80 -21.19
C SER A 559 7.22 -13.39 -21.10
N GLN A 560 7.42 -12.73 -19.95
CA GLN A 560 7.01 -11.33 -19.78
C GLN A 560 7.95 -10.36 -20.52
N VAL A 561 9.17 -10.81 -20.84
CA VAL A 561 10.18 -9.99 -21.53
C VAL A 561 10.32 -10.44 -22.97
N THR A 562 10.23 -9.49 -23.89
CA THR A 562 10.49 -9.74 -25.31
C THR A 562 12.00 -9.80 -25.56
N LEU A 563 12.39 -10.57 -26.58
CA LEU A 563 13.80 -10.68 -26.96
C LEU A 563 14.42 -9.33 -27.35
N GLN A 564 13.64 -8.48 -28.04
CA GLN A 564 14.07 -7.13 -28.39
C GLN A 564 14.26 -6.23 -27.16
N GLY A 565 13.42 -6.39 -26.13
CA GLY A 565 13.59 -5.73 -24.85
C GLY A 565 14.88 -6.15 -24.16
N LEU A 566 15.18 -7.46 -24.13
CA LEU A 566 16.42 -8.00 -23.58
C LEU A 566 17.66 -7.42 -24.29
N ARG A 567 17.63 -7.30 -25.62
CA ARG A 567 18.75 -6.73 -26.39
C ARG A 567 19.09 -5.28 -26.01
N ARG A 568 18.08 -4.47 -25.66
CA ARG A 568 18.29 -3.07 -25.24
C ARG A 568 18.91 -2.97 -23.84
N ILE A 569 18.66 -3.96 -22.99
CA ILE A 569 19.08 -3.95 -21.58
C ILE A 569 20.45 -4.59 -21.40
N ILE A 570 20.74 -5.68 -22.11
CA ILE A 570 21.97 -6.45 -21.96
C ILE A 570 23.14 -5.67 -22.56
N PRO A 571 24.23 -5.45 -21.80
CA PRO A 571 25.41 -4.76 -22.32
C PRO A 571 26.12 -5.62 -23.37
N LYS A 572 26.71 -4.95 -24.38
CA LYS A 572 27.48 -5.60 -25.46
C LYS A 572 28.69 -6.40 -24.97
N SER A 573 29.14 -6.15 -23.73
CA SER A 573 30.23 -6.89 -23.08
C SER A 573 29.83 -8.32 -22.66
N SER A 574 28.54 -8.63 -22.57
CA SER A 574 28.08 -9.97 -22.19
C SER A 574 28.29 -10.96 -23.33
N MET A 575 28.82 -12.14 -23.02
CA MET A 575 29.02 -13.24 -23.98
C MET A 575 27.71 -13.66 -24.67
N TYR A 576 26.57 -13.45 -24.00
CA TYR A 576 25.25 -13.83 -24.51
C TYR A 576 24.59 -12.75 -25.38
N TYR A 577 25.22 -11.58 -25.55
CA TYR A 577 24.65 -10.47 -26.33
C TYR A 577 24.34 -10.86 -27.77
N SER A 578 25.22 -11.63 -28.43
CA SER A 578 25.00 -12.09 -29.82
C SER A 578 23.74 -12.93 -29.98
N TRP A 579 23.29 -13.58 -28.91
CA TRP A 579 22.13 -14.48 -28.91
C TRP A 579 20.82 -13.74 -28.62
N THR A 580 20.87 -12.44 -28.34
CA THR A 580 19.68 -11.58 -28.23
C THR A 580 19.11 -11.20 -29.60
N GLN A 581 19.82 -11.53 -30.69
CA GLN A 581 19.35 -11.42 -32.06
C GLN A 581 19.09 -12.84 -32.59
N LEU A 582 17.96 -13.07 -33.27
CA LEU A 582 17.74 -14.30 -34.03
C LEU A 582 18.55 -14.31 -35.31
#